data_AF-A0A3N5WIY7-F1
#
_entry.id   AF-A0A3N5WIY7-F1
#
_cell.length_a   1.000
_cell.length_b   1.000
_cell.length_c   1.000
_cell.angle_alpha   90.00
_cell.angle_beta   90.00
_cell.angle_gamma   90.00
#
_symmetry.space_group_name_H-M   'P 1'
#
loop_
_entity.id
_entity.type
_entity.pdbx_description
1 polymer ?
#
loop_
_entity_poly.entity_id
_entity_poly.type
_entity_poly.pdbx_seq_one_letter_code
_entity_poly.pdbx_strand_id
1 'polypeptide(L)'
;ELGYPKGHFNDRLVAVIDHLLEAPELKTPVALVRPKVLYLYADPELEARSAGQKMLMRMGAEHAGRVKTTLREIRAAIANRSTAAAGGK
;
A
#
# COMPACT_ATOMS: atom_id res chain seq x y z
N GLU A 1 -12.03 1.72 -24.53
CA GLU A 1 -12.69 2.32 -23.36
C GLU A 1 -12.64 1.33 -22.21
N LEU A 2 -12.00 1.65 -21.09
CA LEU A 2 -11.80 0.71 -19.97
C LEU A 2 -12.37 1.32 -18.69
N GLY A 3 -13.69 1.43 -18.64
CA GLY A 3 -14.45 1.75 -17.44
C GLY A 3 -15.24 0.52 -17.02
N TYR A 4 -14.77 -0.19 -15.99
CA TYR A 4 -15.54 -1.29 -15.40
C TYR A 4 -16.78 -0.70 -14.71
N PRO A 5 -18.01 -0.99 -15.17
CA PRO A 5 -19.23 -0.24 -14.81
C PRO A 5 -19.73 -0.47 -13.37
N LYS A 6 -18.98 -1.20 -12.53
CA LYS A 6 -19.45 -1.64 -11.21
C LYS A 6 -18.48 -1.37 -10.05
N GLY A 7 -17.36 -0.71 -10.28
CA GLY A 7 -16.46 -0.27 -9.21
C GLY A 7 -16.08 1.17 -9.40
N HIS A 8 -16.40 2.04 -8.45
CA HIS A 8 -15.95 3.42 -8.53
C HIS A 8 -14.43 3.42 -8.33
N PHE A 9 -13.71 4.24 -9.10
CA PHE A 9 -12.25 4.38 -8.98
C PHE A 9 -11.80 4.57 -7.53
N ASN A 10 -12.56 5.35 -6.77
CA ASN A 10 -12.32 5.61 -5.35
C ASN A 10 -12.35 4.33 -4.50
N ASP A 11 -13.23 3.38 -4.79
CA ASP A 11 -13.31 2.11 -4.04
C ASP A 11 -12.03 1.29 -4.26
N ARG A 12 -11.54 1.26 -5.50
CA ARG A 12 -10.29 0.57 -5.84
C ARG A 12 -9.07 1.27 -5.25
N LEU A 13 -9.06 2.59 -5.25
CA LEU A 13 -8.00 3.36 -4.63
C LEU A 13 -7.95 3.12 -3.11
N VAL A 14 -9.09 3.14 -2.43
CA VAL A 14 -9.18 2.83 -1.00
C VAL A 14 -8.70 1.40 -0.71
N ALA A 15 -9.14 0.42 -1.48
CA ALA A 15 -8.70 -0.97 -1.31
C ALA A 15 -7.18 -1.15 -1.48
N VAL A 16 -6.59 -0.44 -2.46
CA VAL A 16 -5.13 -0.48 -2.67
C VAL A 16 -4.40 0.23 -1.52
N ILE A 17 -4.92 1.36 -1.01
CA ILE A 17 -4.34 2.03 0.15
C ILE A 17 -4.36 1.10 1.37
N ASP A 18 -5.48 0.45 1.65
CA ASP A 18 -5.62 -0.49 2.77
C ASP A 18 -4.62 -1.63 2.64
N HIS A 19 -4.51 -2.22 1.44
CA HIS A 19 -3.50 -3.23 1.13
C HIS A 19 -2.06 -2.73 1.34
N LEU A 20 -1.73 -1.49 0.98
CA LEU A 20 -0.39 -0.92 1.24
C LEU A 20 -0.13 -0.69 2.73
N LEU A 21 -1.14 -0.29 3.50
CA LEU A 21 -1.03 -0.06 4.94
C LEU A 21 -0.75 -1.36 5.72
N GLU A 22 -1.13 -2.52 5.18
CA GLU A 22 -0.82 -3.85 5.71
C GLU A 22 0.67 -4.26 5.55
N ALA A 23 1.50 -3.46 4.87
CA ALA A 23 2.94 -3.74 4.79
C ALA A 23 3.55 -3.82 6.20
N PRO A 24 4.24 -4.91 6.59
CA PRO A 24 4.82 -5.03 7.91
C PRO A 24 5.99 -4.05 8.08
N GLU A 25 6.26 -3.67 9.32
CA GLU A 25 7.49 -2.97 9.68
C GLU A 25 8.60 -4.00 9.89
N LEU A 26 9.69 -3.87 9.13
CA LEU A 26 10.82 -4.78 9.24
C LEU A 26 11.77 -4.30 10.34
N LYS A 27 12.13 -5.21 11.24
CA LYS A 27 13.27 -5.01 12.13
C LYS A 27 14.55 -5.21 11.32
N THR A 28 15.42 -4.20 11.31
CA THR A 28 16.70 -4.26 10.59
C THR A 28 17.75 -4.96 11.46
N PRO A 29 18.71 -5.71 10.86
CA PRO A 29 18.87 -5.98 9.43
C PRO A 29 17.96 -7.12 8.92
N VAL A 30 17.39 -6.97 7.72
CA VAL A 30 16.59 -8.03 7.08
C VAL A 30 17.47 -8.88 6.16
N ALA A 31 17.27 -10.19 6.17
CA ALA A 31 18.04 -11.12 5.36
C ALA A 31 17.62 -11.07 3.89
N LEU A 32 18.60 -10.93 2.99
CA LEU A 32 18.41 -10.93 1.54
C LEU A 32 19.21 -12.05 0.89
N VAL A 33 18.66 -12.64 -0.17
CA VAL A 33 19.34 -13.60 -1.03
C VAL A 33 19.46 -13.05 -2.45
N ARG A 34 20.51 -13.44 -3.17
CA ARG A 34 20.74 -13.03 -4.55
C ARG A 34 20.88 -14.26 -5.46
N PRO A 35 19.76 -14.90 -5.83
CA PRO A 35 19.82 -16.10 -6.67
C PRO A 35 20.29 -15.81 -8.10
N LYS A 36 20.08 -14.57 -8.59
CA LYS A 36 20.52 -14.10 -9.92
C LYS A 36 20.93 -12.62 -9.87
N VAL A 37 20.35 -11.77 -10.71
CA VAL A 37 20.69 -10.34 -10.79
C VAL A 37 20.10 -9.55 -9.62
N LEU A 38 18.87 -9.88 -9.21
CA LEU A 38 18.08 -9.16 -8.21
C LEU A 38 18.23 -9.75 -6.81
N TYR A 39 18.14 -8.86 -5.80
CA TYR A 39 18.00 -9.24 -4.40
C TYR A 39 16.53 -9.52 -4.06
N LEU A 40 16.31 -10.66 -3.41
CA LEU A 40 15.02 -11.08 -2.87
C LEU A 40 15.09 -11.12 -1.35
N TYR A 41 13.95 -10.98 -0.67
CA TYR A 41 13.89 -11.32 0.75
C TYR A 41 14.16 -12.82 0.92
N ALA A 42 14.98 -13.17 1.92
CA ALA A 42 15.23 -14.57 2.25
C ALA A 42 13.97 -15.23 2.83
N ASP A 43 13.14 -14.45 3.51
CA ASP A 43 11.84 -14.87 4.03
C ASP A 43 10.81 -14.96 2.88
N PRO A 44 10.26 -16.15 2.58
CA PRO A 44 9.25 -16.33 1.53
C PRO A 44 7.98 -15.52 1.76
N GLU A 45 7.57 -15.29 3.02
CA GLU A 45 6.37 -14.52 3.33
C GLU A 45 6.55 -13.03 3.02
N LEU A 46 7.76 -12.50 3.19
CA LEU A 46 8.12 -11.13 2.81
C LEU A 46 8.27 -11.01 1.30
N GLU A 47 8.87 -12.00 0.64
CA GLU A 47 9.07 -11.98 -0.81
C GLU A 47 7.74 -12.14 -1.59
N ALA A 48 6.78 -12.89 -1.06
CA ALA A 48 5.45 -13.08 -1.65
C ALA A 48 4.55 -11.83 -1.56
N ARG A 49 4.92 -10.82 -0.76
CA ARG A 49 4.17 -9.56 -0.67
C ARG A 49 4.13 -8.83 -2.01
N SER A 50 3.10 -8.01 -2.18
CA SER A 50 2.96 -7.19 -3.39
C SER A 50 4.16 -6.25 -3.59
N ALA A 51 4.40 -5.84 -4.84
CA ALA A 51 5.48 -4.91 -5.16
C ALA A 51 5.44 -3.61 -4.33
N GLY A 52 4.25 -3.04 -4.10
CA GLY A 52 4.07 -1.84 -3.28
C GLY A 52 4.42 -2.05 -1.81
N GLN A 53 3.97 -3.17 -1.21
CA GLN A 53 4.35 -3.53 0.16
C GLN A 53 5.86 -3.78 0.26
N LYS A 54 6.47 -4.47 -0.72
CA LYS A 54 7.93 -4.66 -0.77
C LYS A 54 8.69 -3.35 -0.89
N MET A 55 8.16 -2.37 -1.61
CA MET A 55 8.75 -1.03 -1.71
C MET A 55 8.73 -0.31 -0.36
N LEU A 56 7.59 -0.31 0.34
CA LEU A 56 7.48 0.26 1.69
C LEU A 56 8.47 -0.40 2.66
N MET A 57 8.57 -1.73 2.62
CA MET A 57 9.52 -2.48 3.43
C MET A 57 10.98 -2.09 3.15
N ARG A 58 11.34 -1.84 1.88
CA ARG A 58 12.72 -1.43 1.49
C ARG A 58 13.06 0.00 1.87
N MET A 59 12.08 0.88 2.08
CA MET A 59 12.30 2.27 2.47
C MET A 59 12.79 2.41 3.92
N GLY A 60 12.65 1.37 4.75
CA GLY A 60 12.94 1.43 6.18
C GLY A 60 11.79 2.03 6.99
N ALA A 61 11.77 1.73 8.30
CA ALA A 61 10.63 2.01 9.18
C ALA A 61 10.25 3.50 9.23
N GLU A 62 11.22 4.41 9.31
CA GLU A 62 10.96 5.85 9.39
C GLU A 62 10.24 6.37 8.13
N HIS A 63 10.83 6.13 6.95
CA HIS A 63 10.27 6.59 5.69
C HIS A 63 8.95 5.88 5.35
N ALA A 64 8.86 4.58 5.60
CA ALA A 64 7.61 3.84 5.45
C ALA A 64 6.52 4.40 6.37
N GLY A 65 6.84 4.77 7.61
CA GLY A 65 5.91 5.41 8.54
C GLY A 65 5.36 6.72 7.99
N ARG A 66 6.23 7.58 7.45
CA ARG A 66 5.81 8.85 6.81
C ARG A 66 4.88 8.60 5.62
N VAL A 67 5.22 7.67 4.74
CA VAL A 67 4.35 7.32 3.59
C VAL A 67 3.01 6.75 4.06
N LYS A 68 3.00 5.85 5.05
CA LYS A 68 1.77 5.30 5.61
C LYS A 68 0.88 6.38 6.23
N THR A 69 1.45 7.39 6.87
CA THR A 69 0.68 8.54 7.36
C THR A 69 -0.01 9.28 6.22
N THR A 70 0.72 9.63 5.16
CA THR A 70 0.12 10.28 3.99
C THR A 70 -0.93 9.40 3.30
N LEU A 71 -0.73 8.08 3.23
CA LEU A 71 -1.73 7.15 2.69
C LEU A 71 -3.03 7.18 3.51
N ARG A 72 -2.96 7.24 4.84
CA ARG A 72 -4.15 7.37 5.71
C ARG A 72 -4.85 8.71 5.50
N GLU A 73 -4.11 9.81 5.33
CA GLU A 73 -4.67 11.13 5.03
C GLU A 73 -5.43 11.13 3.71
N ILE A 74 -4.84 10.55 2.66
CA ILE A 74 -5.48 10.40 1.34
C ILE A 74 -6.77 9.59 1.47
N ARG A 75 -6.73 8.45 2.17
CA ARG A 75 -7.91 7.59 2.41
C ARG A 75 -9.03 8.36 3.10
N ALA A 76 -8.71 9.12 4.15
CA ALA A 76 -9.68 9.94 4.88
C ALA A 76 -10.30 11.02 3.98
N ALA A 77 -9.49 11.69 3.16
CA ALA A 77 -9.98 12.72 2.23
C ALA A 77 -10.93 12.15 1.15
N ILE A 78 -10.70 10.91 0.71
CA ILE A 78 -11.61 10.22 -0.22
C ILE A 78 -12.93 9.88 0.49
N ALA A 79 -12.87 9.31 1.69
CA ALA A 79 -14.06 8.96 2.47
C ALA A 79 -14.93 10.18 2.79
N ASN A 80 -14.31 11.30 3.19
CA ASN A 80 -15.01 12.55 3.51
C ASN A 80 -15.67 13.21 2.29
N ARG A 81 -15.10 13.03 1.08
CA ARG A 81 -15.75 13.48 -0.16
C ARG A 81 -16.94 12.61 -0.55
N SER A 82 -16.84 11.30 -0.32
CA SER A 82 -17.94 10.36 -0.57
C SER A 82 -19.16 10.64 0.32
N THR A 83 -18.96 11.05 1.58
CA THR A 83 -20.08 11.41 2.47
C THR A 83 -20.72 12.76 2.10
N ALA A 84 -19.93 13.75 1.68
CA ALA A 84 -20.45 15.04 1.20
C ALA A 84 -21.31 14.90 -0.08
N ALA A 85 -20.99 13.96 -0.97
CA ALA A 85 -21.77 13.69 -2.17
C ALA A 85 -23.10 12.96 -1.90
N ALA A 86 -23.23 12.26 -0.76
CA ALA A 86 -24.41 11.48 -0.40
C ALA A 86 -25.47 12.26 0.42
N GLY A 87 -25.13 13.44 0.95
CA GLY A 87 -25.99 14.25 1.83
C GLY A 87 -26.85 15.30 1.14
N GLY A 88 -26.88 15.34 -0.19
CA GLY A 88 -27.68 16.29 -0.98
C GLY A 88 -28.96 15.66 -1.52
N LYS A 89 -29.97 15.46 -0.68
CA LYS A 89 -31.38 15.32 -1.07
C LYS A 89 -32.27 16.00 -0.05
#